data_AF-A0A7W1YZ19-F1
#
_entry.id   AF-A0A7W1YZ19-F1
#
_cell.length_a   1.000
_cell.length_b   1.000
_cell.length_c   1.000
_cell.angle_alpha   90.00
_cell.angle_beta   90.00
_cell.angle_gamma   90.00
#
_symmetry.space_group_name_H-M   'P 1'
#
loop_
_entity.id
_entity.type
_entity.pdbx_description
1 polymer ?
#
loop_
_entity_poly.entity_id
_entity_poly.type
_entity_poly.pdbx_seq_one_letter_code
_entity_poly.pdbx_strand_id
1 'polypeptide(L)'
;MARILLRTSLIIVSLIALALGWIAGARRLSLFLDGFHTAEIESRPVTKFGAENVSGGMLRIDEVEFSTAGPDYRPGPIRMQVNQNHQLVCESDSRTIVLGEGADSLGTIRPAQGVKARLQISRSLVSWPTPLAINFMTGVSPSWKRHLYYRLIWERRDGGRLELVWRYEQWFYQSWASGFMTHPGTTGLVRAELRP
;
A
#
# COMPACT_ATOMS: atom_id res chain seq x y z
N MET A 1 -31.84 -44.97 -2.85
CA MET A 1 -31.48 -44.02 -1.79
C MET A 1 -29.97 -43.89 -1.55
N ALA A 2 -29.23 -44.99 -1.35
CA ALA A 2 -27.77 -44.94 -1.08
C ALA A 2 -26.92 -44.15 -2.11
N ARG A 3 -27.21 -44.29 -3.41
CA ARG A 3 -26.50 -43.53 -4.47
C ARG A 3 -26.75 -42.02 -4.43
N ILE A 4 -27.94 -41.59 -3.99
CA ILE A 4 -28.28 -40.18 -3.84
C ILE A 4 -27.56 -39.61 -2.61
N LEU A 5 -27.60 -40.34 -1.49
CA LEU A 5 -26.86 -39.98 -0.27
C LEU A 5 -25.36 -39.84 -0.55
N LEU A 6 -24.75 -40.79 -1.26
CA LEU A 6 -23.33 -40.73 -1.61
C LEU A 6 -22.98 -39.49 -2.46
N ARG A 7 -23.80 -39.19 -3.47
CA ARG A 7 -23.61 -38.02 -4.34
C ARG A 7 -23.75 -36.71 -3.55
N THR A 8 -24.77 -36.60 -2.70
CA THR A 8 -24.99 -35.41 -1.87
C THR A 8 -23.85 -35.23 -0.87
N SER A 9 -23.40 -36.30 -0.21
CA SER A 9 -22.24 -36.24 0.70
C SER A 9 -20.97 -35.78 -0.02
N LEU A 10 -20.71 -36.29 -1.23
CA LEU A 10 -19.54 -35.89 -2.02
C LEU A 10 -19.59 -34.40 -2.39
N ILE A 11 -20.77 -33.88 -2.77
CA ILE A 11 -20.97 -32.47 -3.08
C ILE A 11 -20.70 -31.61 -1.83
N ILE A 12 -21.27 -31.99 -0.68
CA ILE A 12 -21.08 -31.25 0.58
C ILE A 12 -19.60 -31.20 0.96
N VAL A 13 -18.91 -32.33 0.94
CA VAL A 13 -17.47 -32.40 1.26
C VAL A 13 -16.65 -31.53 0.31
N SER A 14 -16.97 -31.57 -1.00
CA SER A 14 -16.29 -30.74 -2.01
C SER A 14 -16.50 -29.25 -1.76
N LEU A 15 -17.72 -28.83 -1.40
CA LEU A 15 -18.04 -27.43 -1.07
C LEU A 15 -17.30 -26.97 0.19
N ILE A 16 -17.23 -27.82 1.23
CA ILE A 16 -16.47 -27.52 2.45
C ILE A 16 -14.98 -27.39 2.13
N ALA A 17 -14.42 -28.31 1.35
CA ALA A 17 -13.02 -28.25 0.94
C ALA A 17 -12.72 -26.97 0.14
N LEU A 18 -13.62 -26.57 -0.76
CA LEU A 18 -13.49 -25.32 -1.52
C LEU A 18 -13.57 -24.10 -0.61
N ALA A 19 -14.49 -24.07 0.36
CA ALA A 19 -14.62 -22.99 1.32
C ALA A 19 -13.38 -22.85 2.22
N LEU A 20 -12.85 -23.97 2.72
CA LEU A 20 -11.62 -24.00 3.50
C LEU A 20 -10.42 -23.56 2.66
N GLY A 21 -10.33 -24.03 1.42
CA GLY A 21 -9.31 -23.61 0.46
C GLY A 21 -9.38 -22.10 0.18
N TRP A 22 -10.59 -21.54 0.06
CA TRP A 22 -10.79 -20.11 -0.08
C TRP A 22 -10.33 -19.34 1.15
N ILE A 23 -10.74 -19.73 2.36
CA ILE A 23 -10.33 -19.05 3.61
C ILE A 23 -8.80 -19.08 3.77
N ALA A 24 -8.15 -20.20 3.45
CA ALA A 24 -6.70 -20.34 3.57
C ALA A 24 -5.91 -19.62 2.45
N GLY A 25 -6.45 -19.62 1.23
CA GLY A 25 -5.73 -19.20 0.02
C GLY A 25 -6.09 -17.84 -0.55
N ALA A 26 -7.27 -17.29 -0.22
CA ALA A 26 -7.83 -16.10 -0.88
C ALA A 26 -6.92 -14.87 -0.78
N ARG A 27 -6.21 -14.69 0.35
CA ARG A 27 -5.24 -13.60 0.50
C ARG A 27 -4.08 -13.72 -0.49
N ARG A 28 -3.51 -14.91 -0.64
CA ARG A 28 -2.40 -15.16 -1.57
C ARG A 28 -2.86 -15.00 -3.01
N LEU A 29 -4.07 -15.47 -3.32
CA LEU A 29 -4.68 -15.26 -4.63
C LEU A 29 -4.90 -13.77 -4.91
N SER A 30 -5.44 -13.02 -3.94
CA SER A 30 -5.59 -11.56 -4.05
C SER A 30 -4.26 -10.88 -4.34
N LEU A 31 -3.21 -11.18 -3.57
CA LEU A 31 -1.87 -10.63 -3.79
C LEU A 31 -1.29 -11.00 -5.17
N PHE A 32 -1.51 -12.24 -5.62
CA PHE A 32 -1.09 -12.68 -6.94
C PHE A 32 -1.78 -11.88 -8.05
N LEU A 33 -3.10 -11.74 -7.97
CA LEU A 33 -3.89 -10.96 -8.94
C LEU A 33 -3.50 -9.47 -8.92
N ASP A 34 -3.28 -8.91 -7.74
CA ASP A 34 -2.85 -7.52 -7.57
C ASP A 34 -1.48 -7.26 -8.22
N GLY A 35 -0.64 -8.28 -8.40
CA GLY A 35 0.61 -8.20 -9.13
C GLY A 35 0.43 -7.91 -10.63
N PHE A 36 -0.72 -8.28 -11.21
CA PHE A 36 -1.07 -8.00 -12.60
C PHE A 36 -1.90 -6.73 -12.73
N HIS A 37 -2.92 -6.58 -11.87
CA HIS A 37 -3.85 -5.47 -11.98
C HIS A 37 -4.52 -5.15 -10.65
N THR A 38 -4.74 -3.86 -10.42
CA THR A 38 -5.51 -3.32 -9.29
C THR A 38 -6.54 -2.34 -9.83
N ALA A 39 -7.70 -2.25 -9.18
CA ALA A 39 -8.72 -1.29 -9.58
C ALA A 39 -8.36 0.11 -9.05
N GLU A 40 -8.13 1.06 -9.94
CA GLU A 40 -7.94 2.47 -9.57
C GLU A 40 -9.21 3.03 -8.93
N ILE A 41 -9.03 3.77 -7.84
CA ILE A 41 -10.10 4.46 -7.12
C ILE A 41 -9.99 5.97 -7.36
N GLU A 42 -8.78 6.49 -7.26
CA GLU A 42 -8.51 7.92 -7.33
C GLU A 42 -7.11 8.14 -7.88
N SER A 43 -6.93 9.23 -8.63
CA SER A 43 -5.62 9.72 -9.05
C SER A 43 -5.65 11.23 -9.02
N ARG A 44 -4.73 11.82 -8.25
CA ARG A 44 -4.68 13.26 -8.02
C ARG A 44 -3.27 13.80 -8.10
N PRO A 45 -3.07 15.06 -8.53
CA PRO A 45 -1.77 15.71 -8.47
C PRO A 45 -1.35 15.90 -7.01
N VAL A 46 -0.07 15.70 -6.73
CA VAL A 46 0.52 16.01 -5.42
C VAL A 46 0.76 17.50 -5.34
N THR A 47 0.30 18.11 -4.25
CA THR A 47 0.44 19.55 -4.02
C THR A 47 1.62 19.86 -3.11
N LYS A 48 1.88 18.99 -2.12
CA LYS A 48 2.92 19.20 -1.13
C LYS A 48 3.49 17.90 -0.59
N PHE A 49 4.74 17.98 -0.14
CA PHE A 49 5.42 16.99 0.68
C PHE A 49 5.69 17.60 2.07
N GLY A 50 5.74 16.79 3.13
CA GLY A 50 6.14 17.24 4.46
C GLY A 50 7.58 16.83 4.81
N ALA A 51 8.27 17.71 5.53
CA ALA A 51 9.65 17.56 5.99
C ALA A 51 9.81 16.94 7.38
N GLU A 52 8.75 16.98 8.20
CA GLU A 52 8.82 16.89 9.66
C GLU A 52 9.33 15.54 10.22
N ASN A 53 9.19 14.44 9.47
CA ASN A 53 9.66 13.10 9.89
C ASN A 53 10.38 12.33 8.79
N VAL A 54 10.88 13.02 7.76
CA VAL A 54 11.47 12.39 6.58
C VAL A 54 12.67 11.52 6.94
N SER A 55 13.59 12.05 7.75
CA SER A 55 14.75 11.30 8.24
C SER A 55 14.39 10.17 9.20
N GLY A 56 13.20 10.24 9.82
CA GLY A 56 12.64 9.18 10.68
C GLY A 56 11.96 8.06 9.90
N GLY A 57 11.99 8.11 8.56
CA GLY A 57 11.39 7.09 7.71
C GLY A 57 9.90 7.28 7.46
N MET A 58 9.41 8.51 7.53
CA MET A 58 8.03 8.86 7.20
C MET A 58 7.98 9.96 6.14
N LEU A 59 7.22 9.73 5.07
CA LEU A 59 6.97 10.72 4.03
C LEU A 59 5.52 11.19 4.12
N ARG A 60 5.31 12.48 4.38
CA ARG A 60 3.99 13.09 4.24
C ARG A 60 3.78 13.56 2.80
N ILE A 61 2.69 13.13 2.17
CA ILE A 61 2.25 13.57 0.85
C ILE A 61 0.85 14.16 1.03
N ASP A 62 0.71 15.44 0.70
CA ASP A 62 -0.46 16.24 1.06
C ASP A 62 -0.75 16.15 2.58
N GLU A 63 -1.87 15.52 2.95
CA GLU A 63 -2.30 15.33 4.34
C GLU A 63 -2.07 13.89 4.86
N VAL A 64 -1.43 13.04 4.05
CA VAL A 64 -1.28 11.61 4.35
C VAL A 64 0.17 11.26 4.63
N GLU A 65 0.42 10.56 5.72
CA GLU A 65 1.76 10.12 6.11
C GLU A 65 1.97 8.64 5.76
N PHE A 66 3.09 8.34 5.12
CA PHE A 66 3.47 7.02 4.65
C PHE A 66 4.82 6.61 5.23
N SER A 67 4.92 5.39 5.76
CA SER A 67 6.22 4.87 6.21
C SER A 67 7.08 4.45 5.02
N THR A 68 8.35 4.83 4.99
CA THR A 68 9.33 4.38 4.00
C THR A 68 9.93 3.02 4.35
N ALA A 69 9.53 2.41 5.47
CA ALA A 69 9.93 1.07 5.85
C ALA A 69 9.21 0.02 4.99
N GLY A 70 9.91 -1.09 4.74
CA GLY A 70 9.35 -2.26 4.08
C GLY A 70 8.35 -3.00 4.98
N PRO A 71 7.65 -4.01 4.44
CA PRO A 71 6.67 -4.79 5.19
C PRO A 71 7.23 -5.55 6.40
N ASP A 72 8.54 -5.76 6.44
CA ASP A 72 9.31 -6.39 7.50
C ASP A 72 9.88 -5.38 8.53
N TYR A 73 9.44 -4.12 8.47
CA TYR A 73 9.91 -3.01 9.30
C TYR A 73 11.39 -2.65 9.10
N ARG A 74 12.04 -3.19 8.07
CA ARG A 74 13.39 -2.78 7.71
C ARG A 74 13.33 -1.46 6.93
N PRO A 75 14.34 -0.60 7.05
CA PRO A 75 14.46 0.57 6.19
C PRO A 75 14.37 0.14 4.72
N GLY A 76 13.52 0.83 3.95
CA GLY A 76 13.37 0.54 2.52
C GLY A 76 14.67 0.81 1.73
N PRO A 77 14.73 0.40 0.46
CA PRO A 77 15.91 0.60 -0.40
C PRO A 77 16.14 2.07 -0.78
N ILE A 78 15.26 2.96 -0.35
CA ILE A 78 15.33 4.39 -0.56
C ILE A 78 15.43 5.12 0.79
N ARG A 79 16.39 6.03 0.91
CA ARG A 79 16.48 6.97 2.02
C ARG A 79 15.89 8.29 1.58
N MET A 80 15.04 8.86 2.42
CA MET A 80 14.56 10.20 2.20
C MET A 80 15.17 11.12 3.24
N GLN A 81 15.54 12.31 2.80
CA GLN A 81 16.05 13.35 3.70
C GLN A 81 15.77 14.74 3.16
N VAL A 82 15.78 15.71 4.05
CA VAL A 82 15.81 17.12 3.65
C VAL A 82 17.26 17.58 3.72
N ASN A 83 17.80 18.03 2.58
CA ASN A 83 19.18 18.48 2.52
C ASN A 83 19.33 19.90 3.12
N GLN A 84 20.58 20.39 3.21
CA GLN A 84 20.88 21.73 3.74
C GLN A 84 20.25 22.87 2.93
N ASN A 85 19.87 22.62 1.67
CA ASN A 85 19.20 23.58 0.80
C ASN A 85 17.66 23.55 0.96
N HIS A 86 17.14 22.89 2.01
CA HIS A 86 15.70 22.74 2.24
C HIS A 86 14.95 22.04 1.09
N GLN A 87 15.63 21.11 0.42
CA GLN A 87 15.06 20.29 -0.64
C GLN A 87 14.81 18.87 -0.14
N LEU A 88 13.66 18.30 -0.50
CA LEU A 88 13.37 16.90 -0.26
C LEU A 88 14.12 16.07 -1.29
N VAL A 89 15.03 15.23 -0.83
CA VAL A 89 15.79 14.34 -1.69
C VAL A 89 15.50 12.88 -1.37
N CYS A 90 15.42 12.08 -2.42
CA CYS A 90 15.33 10.64 -2.37
C CYS A 90 16.66 10.06 -2.85
N GLU A 91 17.28 9.25 -2.00
CA GLU A 91 18.57 8.61 -2.22
C GLU A 91 18.39 7.10 -2.32
N SER A 92 19.05 6.47 -3.27
CA SER A 92 19.13 5.02 -3.40
C SER A 92 20.54 4.68 -3.85
N ASP A 93 21.27 3.88 -3.05
CA ASP A 93 22.65 3.33 -3.16
C ASP A 93 23.75 4.11 -3.93
N SER A 94 23.45 4.72 -5.08
CA SER A 94 24.35 5.55 -5.90
C SER A 94 23.69 6.78 -6.55
N ARG A 95 22.44 7.11 -6.21
CA ARG A 95 21.63 8.12 -6.91
C ARG A 95 20.83 8.97 -5.94
N THR A 96 20.79 10.27 -6.23
CA THR A 96 20.00 11.25 -5.47
C THR A 96 19.09 12.00 -6.44
N ILE A 97 17.79 12.01 -6.16
CA ILE A 97 16.81 12.80 -6.91
C ILE A 97 16.17 13.82 -5.96
N VAL A 98 16.09 15.07 -6.42
CA VAL A 98 15.35 16.13 -5.73
C VAL A 98 13.88 16.01 -6.07
N LEU A 99 13.04 15.68 -5.09
CA LEU A 99 11.60 15.52 -5.26
C LEU A 99 10.85 16.85 -5.19
N GLY A 100 11.35 17.77 -4.38
CA GLY A 100 10.72 19.04 -4.13
C GLY A 100 11.66 20.06 -3.50
N GLU A 101 11.27 21.32 -3.60
CA GLU A 101 12.07 22.48 -3.20
C GLU A 101 11.27 23.44 -2.32
N GLY A 102 12.00 24.22 -1.53
CA GLY A 102 11.44 25.33 -0.76
C GLY A 102 10.61 24.89 0.43
N ALA A 103 11.23 24.20 1.39
CA ALA A 103 10.60 23.99 2.69
C ALA A 103 10.23 25.37 3.29
N ASP A 104 8.94 25.62 3.47
CA ASP A 104 8.49 26.80 4.20
C ASP A 104 8.74 26.66 5.71
N SER A 105 8.44 27.71 6.48
CA SER A 105 8.58 27.69 7.95
C SER A 105 7.74 26.62 8.66
N LEU A 106 6.80 25.98 7.95
CA LEU A 106 5.95 24.89 8.42
C LEU A 106 6.45 23.51 7.96
N GLY A 107 7.64 23.43 7.34
CA GLY A 107 8.22 22.19 6.84
C GLY A 107 7.47 21.62 5.62
N THR A 108 6.80 22.46 4.84
CA THR A 108 6.08 22.05 3.63
C THR A 108 6.96 22.28 2.41
N ILE A 109 7.16 21.23 1.61
CA ILE A 109 7.99 21.24 0.40
C ILE A 109 7.09 21.06 -0.83
N ARG A 110 7.24 21.91 -1.84
CA ARG A 110 6.46 21.78 -3.09
C ARG A 110 7.21 20.90 -4.09
N PRO A 111 6.52 20.14 -4.96
CA PRO A 111 7.17 19.47 -6.08
C PRO A 111 8.06 20.46 -6.87
N ALA A 112 9.26 20.01 -7.28
CA ALA A 112 10.21 20.87 -7.96
C ALA A 112 9.64 21.40 -9.30
N GLN A 113 10.17 22.52 -9.81
CA GLN A 113 9.67 23.07 -11.06
C GLN A 113 9.86 22.09 -12.23
N GLY A 114 8.82 21.98 -13.08
CA GLY A 114 8.85 21.07 -14.23
C GLY A 114 8.65 19.59 -13.88
N VAL A 115 8.31 19.26 -12.63
CA VAL A 115 7.95 17.91 -12.20
C VAL A 115 6.44 17.73 -12.23
N LYS A 116 6.01 16.53 -12.63
CA LYS A 116 4.64 16.04 -12.42
C LYS A 116 4.67 14.98 -11.33
N ALA A 117 4.10 15.28 -10.18
CA ALA A 117 3.90 14.32 -9.10
C ALA A 117 2.40 13.99 -8.98
N ARG A 118 2.06 12.71 -8.89
CA ARG A 118 0.69 12.22 -8.71
C ARG A 118 0.64 11.14 -7.65
N LEU A 119 -0.43 11.16 -6.84
CA LEU A 119 -0.77 10.10 -5.92
C LEU A 119 -1.98 9.34 -6.49
N GLN A 120 -1.76 8.07 -6.81
CA GLN A 120 -2.79 7.15 -7.29
C GLN A 120 -3.17 6.19 -6.16
N ILE A 121 -4.46 6.05 -5.90
CA ILE A 121 -5.02 5.11 -4.95
C ILE A 121 -5.71 4.00 -5.74
N SER A 122 -5.36 2.76 -5.45
CA SER A 122 -5.96 1.57 -6.05
C SER A 122 -6.32 0.53 -5.00
N ARG A 123 -7.25 -0.36 -5.32
CA ARG A 123 -7.63 -1.49 -4.44
C ARG A 123 -7.41 -2.83 -5.12
N SER A 124 -7.27 -3.86 -4.29
CA SER A 124 -7.31 -5.24 -4.77
C SER A 124 -8.58 -5.54 -5.56
N LEU A 125 -8.45 -6.36 -6.60
CA LEU A 125 -9.60 -6.86 -7.37
C LEU A 125 -10.47 -7.81 -6.56
N VAL A 126 -9.82 -8.59 -5.68
CA VAL A 126 -10.44 -9.63 -4.88
C VAL A 126 -10.24 -9.30 -3.41
N SER A 127 -11.34 -9.27 -2.67
CA SER A 127 -11.31 -9.24 -1.20
C SER A 127 -11.29 -10.68 -0.67
N TRP A 128 -10.79 -10.88 0.55
CA TRP A 128 -10.78 -12.20 1.18
C TRP A 128 -11.52 -12.19 2.53
N PRO A 129 -12.22 -13.28 2.87
CA PRO A 129 -12.93 -13.38 4.12
C PRO A 129 -11.97 -13.73 5.27
N THR A 130 -12.32 -13.32 6.48
CA THR A 130 -11.54 -13.59 7.70
C THR A 130 -12.40 -14.15 8.83
N PRO A 131 -13.17 -15.24 8.62
CA PRO A 131 -14.11 -15.76 9.60
C PRO A 131 -13.45 -16.34 10.86
N LEU A 132 -12.16 -16.67 10.77
CA LEU A 132 -11.35 -17.19 11.86
C LEU A 132 -10.47 -16.12 12.52
N ALA A 133 -10.56 -14.86 12.11
CA ALA A 133 -9.83 -13.79 12.76
C ALA A 133 -10.48 -13.52 14.13
N ILE A 134 -9.68 -13.53 15.19
CA ILE A 134 -10.13 -13.28 16.56
C ILE A 134 -9.37 -12.06 17.08
N ASN A 135 -10.11 -11.04 17.53
CA ASN A 135 -9.54 -9.89 18.21
C ASN A 135 -9.94 -9.93 19.69
N PHE A 136 -8.99 -10.31 20.55
CA PHE A 136 -9.22 -10.41 22.00
C PHE A 136 -9.30 -9.06 22.70
N MET A 137 -8.77 -7.98 22.10
CA MET A 137 -8.76 -6.66 22.73
C MET A 137 -10.08 -5.90 22.53
N THR A 138 -10.65 -5.94 21.32
CA THR A 138 -11.88 -5.19 21.00
C THR A 138 -13.11 -6.07 20.84
N GLY A 139 -12.94 -7.39 20.76
CA GLY A 139 -14.03 -8.34 20.52
C GLY A 139 -14.61 -8.29 19.10
N VAL A 140 -14.15 -7.37 18.23
CA VAL A 140 -14.66 -7.20 16.87
C VAL A 140 -13.55 -7.47 15.87
N SER A 141 -13.76 -8.49 15.05
CA SER A 141 -12.88 -8.85 13.94
C SER A 141 -13.49 -8.42 12.61
N PRO A 142 -12.65 -8.04 11.63
CA PRO A 142 -13.15 -7.80 10.28
C PRO A 142 -13.69 -9.11 9.70
N SER A 143 -14.81 -9.04 8.98
CA SER A 143 -15.36 -10.19 8.26
C SER A 143 -14.69 -10.38 6.91
N TRP A 144 -14.22 -9.27 6.31
CA TRP A 144 -13.45 -9.26 5.07
C TRP A 144 -12.29 -8.27 5.15
N LYS A 145 -11.29 -8.52 4.32
CA LYS A 145 -10.16 -7.62 4.10
C LYS A 145 -9.86 -7.50 2.61
N ARG A 146 -9.22 -6.41 2.24
CA ARG A 146 -8.61 -6.20 0.92
C ARG A 146 -7.34 -5.35 1.08
N HIS A 147 -6.49 -5.29 0.06
CA HIS A 147 -5.39 -4.33 0.06
C HIS A 147 -5.81 -3.01 -0.58
N LEU A 148 -5.24 -1.93 -0.08
CA LEU A 148 -5.15 -0.64 -0.76
C LEU A 148 -3.70 -0.35 -1.10
N TYR A 149 -3.52 0.21 -2.28
CA TYR A 149 -2.25 0.59 -2.85
C TYR A 149 -2.22 2.09 -3.03
N TYR A 150 -1.22 2.73 -2.45
CA TYR A 150 -0.94 4.14 -2.66
C TYR A 150 0.33 4.21 -3.49
N ARG A 151 0.23 4.76 -4.68
CA ARG A 151 1.34 4.88 -5.62
C ARG A 151 1.67 6.36 -5.81
N LEU A 152 2.86 6.76 -5.38
CA LEU A 152 3.46 8.03 -5.80
C LEU A 152 4.16 7.82 -7.13
N ILE A 153 3.74 8.56 -8.15
CA ILE A 153 4.42 8.66 -9.44
C ILE A 153 4.98 10.07 -9.52
N TRP A 154 6.29 10.19 -9.60
CA TRP A 154 7.01 11.44 -9.76
C TRP A 154 7.78 11.37 -11.07
N GLU A 155 7.57 12.33 -11.96
CA GLU A 155 8.16 12.38 -13.29
C GLU A 155 8.71 13.77 -13.58
N ARG A 156 9.98 13.83 -14.02
CA ARG A 156 10.66 15.03 -14.48
C ARG A 156 10.60 15.11 -16.01
N ARG A 157 10.66 16.33 -16.56
CA ARG A 157 10.58 16.57 -18.01
C ARG A 157 11.68 15.90 -18.84
N ASP A 158 12.84 15.66 -18.24
CA ASP A 158 14.01 15.09 -18.91
C ASP A 158 14.04 13.55 -18.88
N GLY A 159 13.00 12.89 -18.33
CA GLY A 159 12.87 11.43 -18.31
C GLY A 159 12.95 10.80 -16.92
N GLY A 160 13.51 11.51 -15.93
CA GLY A 160 13.65 11.00 -14.57
C GLY A 160 12.32 10.64 -13.93
N ARG A 161 12.23 9.43 -13.36
CA ARG A 161 11.01 8.92 -12.72
C ARG A 161 11.29 8.22 -11.40
N LEU A 162 10.50 8.55 -10.39
CA LEU A 162 10.42 7.80 -9.15
C LEU A 162 9.01 7.22 -9.00
N GLU A 163 8.94 5.93 -8.71
CA GLU A 163 7.69 5.27 -8.34
C GLU A 163 7.83 4.62 -6.97
N LEU A 164 6.94 4.99 -6.04
CA LEU A 164 6.84 4.37 -4.72
C LEU A 164 5.46 3.79 -4.56
N VAL A 165 5.37 2.55 -4.08
CA VAL A 165 4.11 1.86 -3.85
C VAL A 165 4.06 1.40 -2.41
N TRP A 166 3.10 1.93 -1.67
CA TRP A 166 2.73 1.46 -0.35
C TRP A 166 1.53 0.54 -0.45
N ARG A 167 1.54 -0.53 0.35
CA ARG A 167 0.40 -1.44 0.51
C ARG A 167 -0.07 -1.40 1.95
N TYR A 168 -1.37 -1.24 2.15
CA TYR A 168 -2.05 -1.33 3.43
C TYR A 168 -3.25 -2.27 3.34
N GLU A 169 -3.80 -2.66 4.47
CA GLU A 169 -5.07 -3.37 4.52
C GLU A 169 -6.23 -2.39 4.71
N GLN A 170 -7.37 -2.71 4.09
CA GLN A 170 -8.65 -2.11 4.39
C GLN A 170 -9.57 -3.20 4.93
N TRP A 171 -10.10 -2.95 6.13
CA TRP A 171 -10.89 -3.92 6.88
C TRP A 171 -12.37 -3.64 6.72
N PHE A 172 -13.18 -4.69 6.61
CA PHE A 172 -14.63 -4.59 6.55
C PHE A 172 -15.25 -5.06 7.86
N TYR A 173 -16.02 -4.17 8.49
CA TYR A 173 -16.84 -4.49 9.65
C TYR A 173 -18.32 -4.46 9.24
N GLN A 174 -19.00 -3.32 9.46
CA GLN A 174 -20.30 -3.01 8.87
C GLN A 174 -20.15 -2.26 7.54
N SER A 175 -19.02 -1.57 7.38
CA SER A 175 -18.57 -0.88 6.17
C SER A 175 -17.05 -1.03 6.03
N TRP A 176 -16.51 -0.62 4.89
CA TRP A 176 -15.07 -0.54 4.69
C TRP A 176 -14.49 0.58 5.56
N ALA A 177 -13.60 0.21 6.48
CA ALA A 177 -12.90 1.13 7.37
C ALA A 177 -11.83 1.96 6.62
N SER A 178 -11.02 2.71 7.39
CA SER A 178 -9.87 3.45 6.84
C SER A 178 -8.88 2.52 6.14
N GLY A 179 -8.19 3.07 5.14
CA GLY A 179 -7.28 2.34 4.27
C GLY A 179 -5.85 2.17 4.77
N PHE A 180 -5.61 2.43 6.05
CA PHE A 180 -4.27 2.49 6.65
C PHE A 180 -4.04 1.41 7.71
N MET A 181 -4.85 0.34 7.71
CA MET A 181 -4.63 -0.76 8.64
C MET A 181 -3.33 -1.48 8.29
N THR A 182 -2.53 -1.77 9.32
CA THR A 182 -1.23 -2.42 9.17
C THR A 182 -1.31 -3.90 9.55
N HIS A 183 -0.51 -4.71 8.86
CA HIS A 183 -0.31 -6.10 9.18
C HIS A 183 1.18 -6.44 8.96
N PRO A 184 1.88 -6.90 10.02
CA PRO A 184 3.28 -7.29 9.93
C PRO A 184 3.58 -8.21 8.75
N GLY A 185 4.69 -7.96 8.06
CA GLY A 185 5.15 -8.76 6.91
C GLY A 185 4.40 -8.47 5.61
N THR A 186 3.39 -7.60 5.61
CA THR A 186 2.56 -7.37 4.40
C THR A 186 2.22 -5.93 4.09
N THR A 187 2.27 -5.02 5.07
CA THR A 187 1.95 -3.60 4.88
C THR A 187 3.19 -2.72 5.04
N GLY A 188 3.34 -1.71 4.19
CA GLY A 188 4.50 -0.84 4.14
C GLY A 188 4.87 -0.49 2.71
N LEU A 189 6.07 0.03 2.50
CA LEU A 189 6.63 0.29 1.17
C LEU A 189 6.99 -1.04 0.48
N VAL A 190 6.16 -1.47 -0.47
CA VAL A 190 6.31 -2.77 -1.16
C VAL A 190 7.11 -2.67 -2.46
N ARG A 191 7.27 -1.46 -3.00
CA ARG A 191 8.06 -1.20 -4.20
C ARG A 191 8.61 0.22 -4.17
N ALA A 192 9.88 0.36 -4.54
CA ALA A 192 10.51 1.63 -4.82
C ALA A 192 11.36 1.47 -6.08
N GLU A 193 11.05 2.22 -7.13
CA GLU A 193 11.77 2.21 -8.39
C GLU A 193 12.24 3.62 -8.75
N LEU A 194 13.54 3.74 -9.01
CA LEU A 194 14.19 4.98 -9.41
C LEU A 194 14.77 4.83 -10.82
N ARG A 195 14.24 5.58 -11.78
CA ARG A 195 14.70 5.63 -13.18
C ARG A 195 15.25 7.02 -13.50
N PRO A 196 16.42 7.12 -14.14
CA PRO A 196 17.01 8.41 -14.53
C PRO A 196 16.30 9.06 -15.71
#